data_AF-A0A7C2QB83-F1
#
_entry.id   AF-A0A7C2QB83-F1
#
_cell.length_a   1.000
_cell.length_b   1.000
_cell.length_c   1.000
_cell.angle_alpha   90.00
_cell.angle_beta   90.00
_cell.angle_gamma   90.00
#
_symmetry.space_group_name_H-M   'P 1'
#
loop_
_entity.id
_entity.type
_entity.pdbx_description
1 polymer ?
#
loop_
_entity_poly.entity_id
_entity_poly.type
_entity_poly.pdbx_seq_one_letter_code
_entity_poly.pdbx_strand_id
1 'polypeptide(L)'
;MEIDLYQLPIPDWGLLCPACRYPLVGLPGHRCPECGTPFDMAQIVKPWHRLRPPRITGDERPIPAWGIRCRRCGQALDGRLDFTCPGCGGATDGAALRPAGEWFLLDESLAGPVPLPAVEIVLAGAHVPYLRSTDSMVRSLFLGPRMIGNRLLVRSEFYFEVVWLMRRSAAEMAEARAHPHAFWCCPHCGERVPAHFELCWKCAHARP
;
A
#
# COMPACT_ATOMS: atom_id res chain seq x y z
N MET A 1 -13.07 -0.87 -6.13
CA MET A 1 -13.46 0.51 -6.48
C MET A 1 -12.24 1.14 -7.09
N GLU A 2 -12.30 1.40 -8.39
CA GLU A 2 -11.25 2.09 -9.13
C GLU A 2 -11.45 3.59 -8.90
N ILE A 3 -10.36 4.31 -8.58
CA ILE A 3 -10.44 5.76 -8.39
C ILE A 3 -10.34 6.41 -9.76
N ASP A 4 -11.39 7.10 -10.18
CA ASP A 4 -11.34 7.92 -11.39
C ASP A 4 -10.56 9.21 -11.10
N LEU A 5 -9.31 9.28 -11.57
CA LEU A 5 -8.45 10.47 -11.39
C LEU A 5 -9.00 11.72 -12.06
N TYR A 6 -9.90 11.58 -13.03
CA TYR A 6 -10.51 12.68 -13.77
C TYR A 6 -11.95 12.97 -13.31
N GLN A 7 -12.34 12.47 -12.14
CA GLN A 7 -13.64 12.73 -11.54
C GLN A 7 -13.90 14.24 -11.38
N LEU A 8 -15.09 14.67 -11.80
CA LEU A 8 -15.59 16.03 -11.63
C LEU A 8 -16.93 16.01 -10.84
N PRO A 9 -17.18 16.98 -9.93
CA PRO A 9 -16.22 17.98 -9.46
C PRO A 9 -15.01 17.34 -8.76
N ILE A 10 -13.85 18.00 -8.83
CA ILE A 10 -12.61 17.45 -8.26
C ILE A 10 -12.79 17.19 -6.75
N PRO A 11 -12.60 15.96 -6.25
CA PRO A 11 -12.75 15.68 -4.83
C PRO A 11 -11.72 16.38 -3.94
N ASP A 12 -11.94 16.40 -2.63
CA ASP A 12 -10.97 16.95 -1.68
C ASP A 12 -9.77 15.99 -1.50
N TRP A 13 -8.85 16.06 -2.44
CA TRP A 13 -7.58 15.35 -2.42
C TRP A 13 -6.42 16.22 -1.91
N GLY A 14 -6.72 17.44 -1.43
CA GLY A 14 -5.72 18.42 -1.02
C GLY A 14 -4.82 18.91 -2.16
N LEU A 15 -5.27 18.80 -3.41
CA LEU A 15 -4.50 19.23 -4.58
C LEU A 15 -4.49 20.75 -4.72
N LEU A 16 -3.34 21.29 -5.13
CA LEU A 16 -3.13 22.70 -5.40
C LEU A 16 -2.72 22.91 -6.86
N CYS A 17 -3.11 24.03 -7.46
CA CYS A 17 -2.66 24.42 -8.79
C CYS A 17 -1.11 24.52 -8.82
N PRO A 18 -0.43 23.91 -9.80
CA PRO A 18 1.03 23.95 -9.86
C PRO A 18 1.59 25.35 -10.16
N ALA A 19 0.77 26.27 -10.68
CA ALA A 19 1.18 27.64 -11.01
C ALA A 19 0.92 28.64 -9.88
N CYS A 20 -0.32 28.75 -9.40
CA CYS A 20 -0.71 29.76 -8.40
C CYS A 20 -1.06 29.18 -7.02
N ARG A 21 -0.97 27.86 -6.83
CA ARG A 21 -1.31 27.15 -5.59
C ARG A 21 -2.78 27.24 -5.15
N TYR A 22 -3.69 27.67 -6.03
CA TYR A 22 -5.12 27.67 -5.76
C TYR A 22 -5.64 26.24 -5.45
N PRO A 23 -6.46 26.03 -4.41
CA PRO A 23 -7.04 24.72 -4.10
C PRO A 23 -7.92 24.20 -5.24
N LEU A 24 -7.66 22.98 -5.72
CA LEU A 24 -8.38 22.45 -6.89
C LEU A 24 -9.70 21.74 -6.52
N VAL A 25 -10.02 21.62 -5.23
CA VAL A 25 -11.25 20.97 -4.75
C VAL A 25 -12.51 21.66 -5.28
N GLY A 26 -13.49 20.87 -5.70
CA GLY A 26 -14.80 21.34 -6.15
C GLY A 26 -14.85 21.90 -7.57
N LEU A 27 -13.72 22.00 -8.28
CA LEU A 27 -13.70 22.56 -9.63
C LEU A 27 -14.47 21.68 -10.63
N PRO A 28 -15.27 22.27 -11.54
CA PRO A 28 -16.03 21.54 -12.55
C PRO A 28 -15.20 21.19 -13.80
N GLY A 29 -13.89 21.45 -13.79
CA GLY A 29 -13.00 21.14 -14.90
C GLY A 29 -11.52 21.26 -14.53
N HIS A 30 -10.66 20.71 -15.40
CA HIS A 30 -9.21 20.66 -15.19
C HIS A 30 -8.47 21.94 -15.63
N ARG A 31 -8.97 23.09 -15.17
CA ARG A 31 -8.37 24.41 -15.41
C ARG A 31 -8.50 25.26 -14.15
N CYS A 32 -7.41 25.91 -13.75
CA CYS A 32 -7.41 26.77 -12.58
C CYS A 32 -8.26 28.04 -12.85
N PRO A 33 -9.22 28.39 -12.00
CA PRO A 33 -10.04 29.60 -12.19
C PRO A 33 -9.27 30.89 -11.98
N GLU A 34 -8.20 30.87 -11.16
CA GLU A 34 -7.40 32.06 -10.85
C GLU A 34 -6.41 32.43 -11.95
N CYS A 35 -5.63 31.46 -12.45
CA CYS A 35 -4.56 31.73 -13.42
C CYS A 35 -4.84 31.19 -14.82
N GLY A 36 -5.94 30.45 -15.01
CA GLY A 36 -6.29 29.85 -16.30
C GLY A 36 -5.41 28.68 -16.72
N THR A 37 -4.38 28.29 -15.95
CA THR A 37 -3.48 27.18 -16.30
C THR A 37 -4.26 25.86 -16.38
N PRO A 38 -4.25 25.16 -17.55
CA PRO A 38 -4.78 23.82 -17.64
C PRO A 38 -3.86 22.87 -16.87
N PHE A 39 -4.41 21.81 -16.32
CA PHE A 39 -3.62 20.79 -15.65
C PHE A 39 -4.10 19.39 -15.98
N ASP A 40 -3.17 18.44 -15.88
CA ASP A 40 -3.43 17.01 -16.02
C ASP A 40 -3.38 16.36 -14.63
N MET A 41 -4.48 15.69 -14.27
CA MET A 41 -4.61 15.02 -12.97
C MET A 41 -3.55 13.93 -12.78
N ALA A 42 -3.17 13.22 -13.84
CA ALA A 42 -2.11 12.20 -13.77
C ALA A 42 -0.73 12.81 -13.45
N GLN A 43 -0.52 14.09 -13.75
CA GLN A 43 0.74 14.78 -13.48
C GLN A 43 0.78 15.39 -12.08
N ILE A 44 -0.35 15.86 -11.55
CA ILE A 44 -0.43 16.50 -10.23
C ILE A 44 -0.59 15.46 -9.12
N VAL A 45 -1.39 14.42 -9.34
CA VAL A 45 -1.60 13.37 -8.35
C VAL A 45 -0.31 12.57 -8.16
N LYS A 46 0.33 12.80 -7.02
CA LYS A 46 1.51 12.08 -6.56
C LYS A 46 1.15 10.92 -5.61
N PRO A 47 2.00 9.89 -5.47
CA PRO A 47 1.74 8.74 -4.60
C PRO A 47 1.45 9.05 -3.13
N TRP A 48 1.80 10.23 -2.63
CA TRP A 48 1.53 10.66 -1.25
C TRP A 48 0.21 11.40 -1.05
N HIS A 49 -0.55 11.69 -2.12
CA HIS A 49 -1.86 12.31 -1.98
C HIS A 49 -2.87 11.29 -1.45
N ARG A 50 -3.72 11.76 -0.54
CA ARG A 50 -4.81 10.97 0.02
C ARG A 50 -6.01 11.00 -0.92
N LEU A 51 -6.14 9.98 -1.76
CA LEU A 51 -7.23 9.87 -2.72
C LEU A 51 -8.52 9.29 -2.15
N ARG A 52 -8.42 8.60 -1.00
CA ARG A 52 -9.55 7.97 -0.29
C ARG A 52 -9.26 7.84 1.20
N PRO A 53 -10.27 7.62 2.06
CA PRO A 53 -10.04 7.15 3.42
C PRO A 53 -9.50 5.70 3.47
N PRO A 54 -8.85 5.29 4.58
CA PRO A 54 -8.47 3.89 4.79
C PRO A 54 -9.71 2.99 4.80
N ARG A 55 -9.59 1.80 4.20
CA ARG A 55 -10.65 0.78 4.20
C ARG A 55 -10.66 -0.05 5.48
N ILE A 56 -9.52 -0.05 6.18
CA ILE A 56 -9.31 -0.76 7.42
C ILE A 56 -8.81 0.25 8.46
N THR A 57 -9.62 0.56 9.46
CA THR A 57 -9.35 1.62 10.45
C THR A 57 -8.78 1.09 11.77
N GLY A 58 -8.90 -0.22 12.01
CA GLY A 58 -8.58 -0.88 13.28
C GLY A 58 -9.80 -1.04 14.20
N ASP A 59 -10.94 -0.49 13.81
CA ASP A 59 -12.19 -0.56 14.56
C ASP A 59 -13.06 -1.74 14.14
N GLU A 60 -12.63 -2.50 13.13
CA GLU A 60 -13.31 -3.69 12.63
C GLU A 60 -13.42 -4.76 13.73
N ARG A 61 -14.60 -5.36 13.88
CA ARG A 61 -14.86 -6.43 14.84
C ARG A 61 -15.54 -7.63 14.15
N PRO A 62 -15.11 -8.88 14.44
CA PRO A 62 -13.94 -9.24 15.24
C PRO A 62 -12.63 -8.71 14.63
N ILE A 63 -11.64 -8.39 15.47
CA ILE A 63 -10.31 -7.94 15.00
C ILE A 63 -9.79 -9.05 14.08
N PRO A 64 -9.56 -8.78 12.78
CA PRO A 64 -9.05 -9.81 11.88
C PRO A 64 -7.66 -10.29 12.33
N ALA A 65 -7.22 -11.43 11.82
CA ALA A 65 -5.94 -12.05 12.16
C ALA A 65 -4.72 -11.28 11.57
N TRP A 66 -4.59 -10.02 11.98
CA TRP A 66 -3.52 -9.10 11.61
C TRP A 66 -2.28 -9.28 12.48
N GLY A 67 -2.30 -10.23 13.42
CA GLY A 67 -1.22 -10.52 14.37
C GLY A 67 -0.82 -9.29 15.17
N ILE A 68 -1.80 -8.43 15.44
CA ILE A 68 -1.61 -7.27 16.29
C ILE A 68 -1.47 -7.78 17.72
N ARG A 69 -0.51 -7.22 18.42
CA ARG A 69 -0.25 -7.50 19.83
C ARG A 69 -0.54 -6.27 20.66
N CYS A 70 -1.05 -6.50 21.88
CA CYS A 70 -1.20 -5.44 22.86
C CYS A 70 0.16 -4.81 23.16
N ARG A 71 0.29 -3.49 23.03
CA ARG A 71 1.54 -2.77 23.35
C ARG A 71 1.97 -2.90 24.81
N ARG A 72 1.02 -3.15 25.71
CA ARG A 72 1.29 -3.26 27.16
C ARG A 72 1.80 -4.63 27.59
N CYS A 73 1.18 -5.71 27.11
CA CYS A 73 1.51 -7.07 27.57
C CYS A 73 1.90 -8.05 26.46
N GLY A 74 1.89 -7.64 25.18
CA GLY A 74 2.27 -8.50 24.05
C GLY A 74 1.24 -9.55 23.63
N GLN A 75 0.11 -9.66 24.35
CA GLN A 75 -0.97 -10.59 24.05
C GLN A 75 -1.54 -10.35 22.65
N ALA A 76 -1.74 -11.42 21.87
CA ALA A 76 -2.37 -11.34 20.56
C ALA A 76 -3.83 -10.87 20.68
N LEU A 77 -4.25 -10.01 19.75
CA LEU A 77 -5.59 -9.42 19.73
C LEU A 77 -6.48 -9.97 18.61
N ASP A 78 -6.00 -10.96 17.87
CA ASP A 78 -6.74 -11.57 16.74
C ASP A 78 -8.06 -12.22 17.21
N GLY A 79 -9.12 -12.05 16.42
CA GLY A 79 -10.46 -12.62 16.64
C GLY A 79 -11.29 -11.93 17.73
N ARG A 80 -10.81 -10.86 18.36
CA ARG A 80 -11.47 -10.22 19.50
C ARG A 80 -12.65 -9.34 19.09
N LEU A 81 -13.74 -9.40 19.85
CA LEU A 81 -14.92 -8.55 19.65
C LEU A 81 -14.86 -7.24 20.46
N ASP A 82 -14.11 -7.24 21.57
CA ASP A 82 -14.07 -6.11 22.51
C ASP A 82 -12.84 -5.20 22.30
N PHE A 83 -12.94 -3.96 22.78
CA PHE A 83 -11.84 -2.99 22.82
C PHE A 83 -10.96 -3.14 24.07
N THR A 84 -10.86 -4.35 24.63
CA THR A 84 -10.05 -4.60 25.83
C THR A 84 -9.11 -5.78 25.60
N CYS A 85 -7.86 -5.60 26.01
CA CYS A 85 -6.87 -6.66 25.96
C CYS A 85 -7.21 -7.71 27.04
N PRO A 86 -7.36 -9.00 26.68
CA PRO A 86 -7.69 -10.03 27.66
C PRO A 86 -6.57 -10.31 28.67
N GLY A 87 -5.32 -9.95 28.35
CA GLY A 87 -4.18 -10.18 29.25
C GLY A 87 -4.02 -9.11 30.33
N CYS A 88 -4.18 -7.82 29.98
CA CYS A 88 -3.91 -6.72 30.91
C CYS A 88 -5.12 -5.82 31.19
N GLY A 89 -6.27 -6.06 30.55
CA GLY A 89 -7.47 -5.22 30.64
C GLY A 89 -7.33 -3.84 29.99
N GLY A 90 -6.17 -3.51 29.42
CA GLY A 90 -5.94 -2.21 28.77
C GLY A 90 -6.83 -2.00 27.55
N ALA A 91 -7.27 -0.77 27.33
CA ALA A 91 -8.02 -0.39 26.14
C ALA A 91 -7.22 -0.65 24.85
N THR A 92 -7.87 -1.21 23.85
CA THR A 92 -7.32 -1.51 22.51
C THR A 92 -8.10 -0.73 21.47
N ASP A 93 -8.17 0.59 21.64
CA ASP A 93 -8.59 1.51 20.58
C ASP A 93 -7.65 1.35 19.37
N GLY A 94 -8.21 1.27 18.17
CA GLY A 94 -7.45 1.26 16.93
C GLY A 94 -6.48 2.43 16.84
N ALA A 95 -6.84 3.62 17.31
CA ALA A 95 -5.95 4.79 17.34
C ALA A 95 -4.71 4.55 18.22
N ALA A 96 -4.87 3.92 19.39
CA ALA A 96 -3.77 3.63 20.31
C ALA A 96 -2.80 2.56 19.78
N LEU A 97 -3.25 1.74 18.84
CA LEU A 97 -2.46 0.69 18.19
C LEU A 97 -1.67 1.20 16.97
N ARG A 98 -2.03 2.36 16.39
CA ARG A 98 -1.30 2.98 15.27
C ARG A 98 0.07 3.52 15.71
N PRO A 99 1.10 3.48 14.85
CA PRO A 99 2.35 4.18 15.10
C PRO A 99 2.12 5.66 15.43
N ALA A 100 2.96 6.22 16.29
CA ALA A 100 2.88 7.66 16.60
C ALA A 100 3.32 8.50 15.39
N GLY A 101 2.76 9.70 15.26
CA GLY A 101 3.05 10.63 14.16
C GLY A 101 2.15 10.46 12.95
N GLU A 102 2.23 11.40 12.00
CA GLU A 102 1.43 11.38 10.78
C GLU A 102 1.91 10.32 9.77
N TRP A 103 3.21 10.06 9.74
CA TRP A 103 3.86 9.10 8.85
C TRP A 103 4.64 8.08 9.67
N PHE A 104 4.61 6.82 9.25
CA PHE A 104 5.42 5.76 9.85
C PHE A 104 6.29 5.08 8.81
N LEU A 105 7.42 4.53 9.27
CA LEU A 105 8.33 3.77 8.43
C LEU A 105 7.78 2.37 8.19
N LEU A 106 7.58 2.03 6.92
CA LEU A 106 7.33 0.67 6.48
C LEU A 106 8.68 -0.02 6.27
N ASP A 107 9.10 -0.77 7.28
CA ASP A 107 10.36 -1.52 7.28
C ASP A 107 10.16 -3.01 6.91
N GLU A 108 11.27 -3.75 6.85
CA GLU A 108 11.28 -5.18 6.53
C GLU A 108 10.48 -6.03 7.54
N SER A 109 10.36 -5.59 8.79
CA SER A 109 9.60 -6.33 9.81
C SER A 109 8.11 -6.33 9.51
N LEU A 110 7.59 -5.21 8.98
CA LEU A 110 6.20 -5.06 8.61
C LEU A 110 5.92 -5.55 7.17
N ALA A 111 6.86 -5.37 6.24
CA ALA A 111 6.76 -5.91 4.88
C ALA A 111 6.88 -7.45 4.86
N GLY A 112 7.57 -8.03 5.84
CA GLY A 112 7.80 -9.46 5.93
C GLY A 112 8.57 -9.99 4.71
N PRO A 113 8.09 -11.05 4.03
CA PRO A 113 8.77 -11.62 2.87
C PRO A 113 8.52 -10.87 1.55
N VAL A 114 7.75 -9.77 1.56
CA VAL A 114 7.39 -9.01 0.36
C VAL A 114 8.53 -8.05 0.00
N PRO A 115 9.17 -8.19 -1.19
CA PRO A 115 10.23 -7.28 -1.61
C PRO A 115 9.71 -5.85 -1.74
N LEU A 116 10.52 -4.85 -1.35
CA LEU A 116 10.12 -3.44 -1.40
C LEU A 116 9.55 -2.97 -2.76
N PRO A 117 10.08 -3.35 -3.94
CA PRO A 117 9.45 -2.99 -5.21
C PRO A 117 8.02 -3.54 -5.35
N ALA A 118 7.76 -4.74 -4.84
CA ALA A 118 6.42 -5.32 -4.83
C ALA A 118 5.51 -4.60 -3.82
N VAL A 119 6.04 -4.18 -2.67
CA VAL A 119 5.31 -3.36 -1.69
C VAL A 119 4.78 -2.07 -2.34
N GLU A 120 5.59 -1.37 -3.12
CA GLU A 120 5.16 -0.15 -3.80
C GLU A 120 4.03 -0.39 -4.79
N ILE A 121 4.11 -1.48 -5.56
CA ILE A 121 3.04 -1.89 -6.49
C ILE A 121 1.74 -2.16 -5.72
N VAL A 122 1.83 -2.86 -4.59
CA VAL A 122 0.68 -3.17 -3.72
C VAL A 122 0.07 -1.89 -3.14
N LEU A 123 0.88 -0.97 -2.62
CA LEU A 123 0.40 0.30 -2.07
C LEU A 123 -0.23 1.18 -3.16
N ALA A 124 0.42 1.29 -4.32
CA ALA A 124 -0.07 2.06 -5.46
C ALA A 124 -1.41 1.49 -5.99
N GLY A 125 -1.48 0.17 -6.22
CA GLY A 125 -2.71 -0.48 -6.67
C GLY A 125 -3.86 -0.39 -5.65
N ALA A 126 -3.52 -0.29 -4.36
CA ALA A 126 -4.49 -0.04 -3.31
C ALA A 126 -4.82 1.45 -3.12
N HIS A 127 -4.13 2.38 -3.79
CA HIS A 127 -4.21 3.83 -3.53
C HIS A 127 -3.93 4.20 -2.07
N VAL A 128 -2.95 3.52 -1.44
CA VAL A 128 -2.45 3.86 -0.10
C VAL A 128 -1.34 4.90 -0.24
N PRO A 129 -1.44 6.08 0.42
CA PRO A 129 -0.46 7.13 0.27
C PRO A 129 0.93 6.76 0.80
N TYR A 130 1.98 6.90 -0.02
CA TYR A 130 3.35 6.62 0.39
C TYR A 130 4.37 7.62 -0.15
N LEU A 131 5.48 7.75 0.57
CA LEU A 131 6.66 8.53 0.19
C LEU A 131 7.87 7.61 0.11
N ARG A 132 8.64 7.71 -0.99
CA ARG A 132 9.97 7.11 -1.07
C ARG A 132 10.96 8.01 -0.34
N SER A 133 11.62 7.50 0.69
CA SER A 133 12.73 8.19 1.34
C SER A 133 14.02 7.95 0.54
N THR A 134 14.04 8.45 -0.70
CA THR A 134 15.26 8.51 -1.53
C THR A 134 15.95 9.87 -1.39
N ASP A 135 15.23 10.89 -0.94
CA ASP A 135 15.74 12.24 -0.80
C ASP A 135 16.55 12.42 0.49
N SER A 136 17.77 12.91 0.34
CA SER A 136 18.67 13.28 1.43
C SER A 136 18.01 14.22 2.45
N MET A 137 16.98 14.96 2.06
CA MET A 137 16.25 15.91 2.89
C MET A 137 15.45 15.25 4.03
N VAL A 138 14.86 14.08 3.80
CA VAL A 138 14.08 13.36 4.84
C VAL A 138 15.01 12.71 5.87
N ARG A 139 16.21 12.29 5.44
CA ARG A 139 17.24 11.72 6.33
C ARG A 139 17.66 12.70 7.42
N SER A 140 17.76 13.99 7.10
CA SER A 140 18.18 15.03 8.04
C SER A 140 17.13 15.37 9.09
N LEU A 141 15.85 15.34 8.72
CA LEU A 141 14.77 15.82 9.59
C LEU A 141 14.20 14.75 10.53
N PHE A 142 14.23 13.47 10.17
CA PHE A 142 13.44 12.46 10.90
C PHE A 142 14.19 11.21 11.36
N LEU A 143 15.32 10.82 10.76
CA LEU A 143 15.79 9.42 10.84
C LEU A 143 17.27 9.20 11.20
N GLY A 144 18.07 10.25 11.35
CA GLY A 144 19.48 10.15 11.75
C GLY A 144 20.41 9.52 10.69
N PRO A 145 21.74 9.66 10.85
CA PRO A 145 22.71 9.44 9.77
C PRO A 145 23.03 7.97 9.39
N ARG A 146 22.45 6.96 10.07
CA ARG A 146 22.97 5.58 9.99
C ARG A 146 22.20 4.59 9.12
N MET A 147 21.21 5.03 8.33
CA MET A 147 20.35 4.08 7.63
C MET A 147 20.39 4.23 6.11
N ILE A 148 21.11 3.32 5.44
CA ILE A 148 21.22 3.19 3.98
C ILE A 148 20.20 2.14 3.53
N GLY A 149 19.32 2.49 2.59
CA GLY A 149 18.33 1.57 2.01
C GLY A 149 17.08 2.30 1.50
N ASN A 150 16.42 1.73 0.49
CA ASN A 150 15.11 2.21 0.04
C ASN A 150 14.11 2.05 1.19
N ARG A 151 13.39 3.12 1.48
CA ARG A 151 12.42 3.17 2.57
C ARG A 151 11.13 3.80 2.10
N LEU A 152 10.04 3.28 2.62
CA LEU A 152 8.71 3.80 2.37
C LEU A 152 8.17 4.39 3.67
N LEU A 153 7.71 5.63 3.61
CA LEU A 153 6.89 6.22 4.65
C LEU A 153 5.44 6.13 4.21
N VAL A 154 4.55 5.71 5.11
CA VAL A 154 3.11 5.61 4.83
C VAL A 154 2.35 6.42 5.88
N ARG A 155 1.21 7.02 5.51
CA ARG A 155 0.39 7.75 6.49
C ARG A 155 -0.14 6.80 7.56
N SER A 156 0.00 7.17 8.83
CA SER A 156 -0.36 6.34 9.99
C SER A 156 -1.83 5.96 10.04
N GLU A 157 -2.72 6.75 9.44
CA GLU A 157 -4.14 6.40 9.32
C GLU A 157 -4.38 5.14 8.46
N PHE A 158 -3.45 4.76 7.58
CA PHE A 158 -3.52 3.55 6.75
C PHE A 158 -2.82 2.35 7.38
N TYR A 159 -2.33 2.45 8.62
CA TYR A 159 -1.49 1.42 9.24
C TYR A 159 -2.09 0.01 9.16
N PHE A 160 -3.36 -0.16 9.53
CA PHE A 160 -4.00 -1.48 9.51
C PHE A 160 -4.24 -2.01 8.11
N GLU A 161 -4.57 -1.12 7.17
CA GLU A 161 -4.69 -1.50 5.76
C GLU A 161 -3.35 -1.97 5.19
N VAL A 162 -2.24 -1.31 5.55
CA VAL A 162 -0.90 -1.76 5.17
C VAL A 162 -0.57 -3.13 5.78
N VAL A 163 -0.82 -3.33 7.07
CA VAL A 163 -0.61 -4.64 7.73
C VAL A 163 -1.38 -5.74 6.99
N TRP A 164 -2.65 -5.48 6.66
CA TRP A 164 -3.48 -6.42 5.92
C TRP A 164 -2.94 -6.70 4.51
N LEU A 165 -2.58 -5.65 3.76
CA LEU A 165 -2.01 -5.76 2.41
C LEU A 165 -0.71 -6.57 2.41
N MET A 166 0.20 -6.32 3.35
CA MET A 166 1.48 -7.02 3.43
C MET A 166 1.28 -8.51 3.73
N ARG A 167 0.37 -8.84 4.66
CA ARG A 167 0.05 -10.23 4.98
C ARG A 167 -0.61 -10.97 3.83
N ARG A 168 -1.59 -10.34 3.19
CA ARG A 168 -2.26 -10.91 2.01
C ARG A 168 -1.24 -11.19 0.90
N SER A 169 -0.40 -10.21 0.59
CA SER A 169 0.65 -10.35 -0.43
C SER A 169 1.66 -11.45 -0.06
N ALA A 170 2.07 -11.53 1.21
CA ALA A 170 2.95 -12.59 1.70
C ALA A 170 2.31 -13.98 1.56
N ALA A 171 1.02 -14.12 1.86
CA ALA A 171 0.27 -15.37 1.71
C ALA A 171 0.14 -15.77 0.24
N GLU A 172 -0.23 -14.84 -0.65
CA GLU A 172 -0.30 -15.06 -2.10
C GLU A 172 1.07 -15.48 -2.67
N MET A 173 2.16 -14.86 -2.23
CA MET A 173 3.52 -15.27 -2.60
C MET A 173 3.90 -16.64 -2.07
N ALA A 174 3.52 -16.98 -0.83
CA ALA A 174 3.78 -18.28 -0.24
C ALA A 174 3.00 -19.38 -0.98
N GLU A 175 1.74 -19.14 -1.31
CA GLU A 175 0.90 -20.04 -2.09
C GLU A 175 1.45 -20.25 -3.51
N ALA A 176 1.89 -19.18 -4.18
CA ALA A 176 2.55 -19.25 -5.49
C ALA A 176 3.88 -20.03 -5.45
N ARG A 177 4.61 -19.97 -4.32
CA ARG A 177 5.84 -20.77 -4.12
C ARG A 177 5.53 -22.24 -3.79
N ALA A 178 4.48 -22.50 -3.03
CA ALA A 178 4.06 -23.85 -2.64
C ALA A 178 3.49 -24.64 -3.82
N HIS A 179 2.88 -23.94 -4.78
CA HIS A 179 2.44 -24.48 -6.06
C HIS A 179 3.36 -23.96 -7.17
N PRO A 180 4.65 -24.38 -7.20
CA PRO A 180 5.55 -23.95 -8.25
C PRO A 180 4.86 -24.25 -9.57
N HIS A 181 4.66 -23.21 -10.39
CA HIS A 181 3.82 -23.28 -11.59
C HIS A 181 4.04 -24.62 -12.29
N ALA A 182 2.97 -25.41 -12.42
CA ALA A 182 3.05 -26.67 -13.13
C ALA A 182 3.77 -26.41 -14.46
N PHE A 183 4.77 -27.20 -14.79
CA PHE A 183 5.39 -27.06 -16.09
C PHE A 183 4.62 -27.93 -17.09
N TRP A 184 4.49 -27.47 -18.33
CA TRP A 184 4.10 -28.33 -19.44
C TRP A 184 5.32 -28.56 -20.33
N CYS A 185 5.43 -29.75 -20.92
CA CYS A 185 6.47 -30.04 -21.89
C CYS A 185 5.92 -29.72 -23.29
N CYS A 186 6.65 -28.91 -24.05
CA CYS A 186 6.25 -28.58 -25.41
C CYS A 186 6.27 -29.82 -26.30
N PRO A 187 5.14 -30.22 -26.93
CA PRO A 187 5.08 -31.44 -27.74
C PRO A 187 5.93 -31.33 -29.01
N HIS A 188 6.28 -30.10 -29.43
CA HIS A 188 7.08 -29.87 -30.64
C HIS A 188 8.59 -29.94 -30.39
N CYS A 189 9.09 -29.37 -29.29
CA CYS A 189 10.54 -29.25 -29.05
C CYS A 189 11.03 -29.85 -27.72
N GLY A 190 10.14 -30.39 -26.90
CA GLY A 190 10.46 -31.00 -25.59
C GLY A 190 10.80 -30.01 -24.48
N GLU A 191 10.80 -28.70 -24.75
CA GLU A 191 11.13 -27.67 -23.76
C GLU A 191 10.14 -27.65 -22.60
N ARG A 192 10.63 -27.46 -21.37
CA ARG A 192 9.81 -27.42 -20.16
C ARG A 192 9.37 -25.98 -19.86
N VAL A 193 8.11 -25.67 -20.14
CA VAL A 193 7.54 -24.32 -20.15
C VAL A 193 6.67 -24.11 -18.89
N PRO A 194 6.78 -22.99 -18.16
CA PRO A 194 5.89 -22.70 -17.03
C PRO A 194 4.42 -22.61 -17.46
N ALA A 195 3.49 -23.10 -16.64
CA ALA A 195 2.05 -23.17 -16.97
C ALA A 195 1.39 -21.83 -17.30
N HIS A 196 1.94 -20.69 -16.88
CA HIS A 196 1.35 -19.39 -17.20
C HIS A 196 1.66 -18.92 -18.63
N PHE A 197 2.54 -19.61 -19.36
CA PHE A 197 2.77 -19.35 -20.79
C PHE A 197 1.88 -20.24 -21.64
N GLU A 198 1.11 -19.60 -22.53
CA GLU A 198 0.29 -20.27 -23.56
C GLU A 198 1.12 -20.74 -24.76
N LEU A 199 2.32 -20.18 -24.94
CA LEU A 199 3.23 -20.50 -26.05
C LEU A 199 4.59 -20.94 -25.51
N CYS A 200 5.20 -21.93 -26.15
CA CYS A 200 6.58 -22.31 -25.88
C CYS A 200 7.52 -21.17 -26.30
N TRP A 201 8.25 -20.57 -25.36
CA TRP A 201 9.17 -19.45 -25.66
C TRP A 201 10.26 -19.79 -26.69
N LYS A 202 10.51 -21.09 -26.93
CA LYS A 202 11.58 -21.56 -27.81
C LYS A 202 11.13 -21.74 -29.26
N CYS A 203 9.91 -22.24 -29.47
CA CYS A 203 9.40 -22.55 -30.81
C CYS A 203 8.03 -21.93 -31.11
N ALA A 204 7.50 -21.10 -30.20
CA ALA A 204 6.18 -20.47 -30.27
C ALA A 204 4.99 -21.44 -30.41
N HIS A 205 5.19 -22.75 -30.22
CA HIS A 205 4.11 -23.73 -30.28
C HIS A 205 3.14 -23.55 -29.09
N ALA A 206 1.83 -23.67 -29.36
CA ALA A 206 0.80 -23.51 -28.34
C ALA A 206 0.80 -24.66 -27.33
N ARG A 207 0.32 -24.37 -26.12
CA ARG A 207 0.10 -25.37 -25.08
C ARG A 207 -0.95 -26.39 -25.54
N PRO A 208 -0.73 -27.71 -25.31
CA PRO A 208 -1.70 -28.75 -25.63
C PRO A 208 -2.96 -28.70 -24.76
#